data_AF-A0A6J7E7D9-F1
#
_entry.id   AF-A0A6J7E7D9-F1
#
_cell.length_a   1.000
_cell.length_b   1.000
_cell.length_c   1.000
_cell.angle_alpha   90.00
_cell.angle_beta   90.00
_cell.angle_gamma   90.00
#
_symmetry.space_group_name_H-M   'P 1'
#
loop_
_entity.id
_entity.type
_entity.pdbx_description
1 polymer ?
#
loop_
_entity_poly.entity_id
_entity_poly.type
_entity_poly.pdbx_seq_one_letter_code
_entity_poly.pdbx_strand_id
1 'polypeptide(L)'
;MLHRTTLIVSVETADEPFVDDSRRWECTKIGPGVFQVQLHFGFMEDPDVPVALAKVDHRGLEFDVEDVTYFLGRESIIAGKAPGMNPLAEHLFVLLNRGADSASRFFNLPPEKVFEVGSRVEI
;
A
#
# COMPACT_ATOMS: atom_id res chain seq x y z
N MET A 1 4.82 5.05 27.73
CA MET A 1 3.47 5.53 27.36
C MET A 1 3.13 4.89 26.04
N LEU A 2 2.12 4.01 26.00
CA LEU A 2 1.79 3.27 24.77
C LEU A 2 0.80 4.12 23.96
N HIS A 3 1.29 5.03 23.12
CA HIS A 3 0.42 5.70 22.16
C HIS A 3 0.38 4.85 20.89
N ARG A 4 -0.76 4.21 20.64
CA ARG A 4 -0.98 3.39 19.45
C ARG A 4 -1.40 4.32 18.31
N THR A 5 -0.43 4.89 17.61
CA THR A 5 -0.64 5.68 16.39
C THR A 5 -1.01 4.74 15.25
N THR A 6 -2.09 5.04 14.53
CA THR A 6 -2.53 4.34 13.33
C THR A 6 -2.36 5.24 12.12
N LEU A 7 -1.62 4.76 11.13
CA LEU A 7 -1.41 5.42 9.85
C LEU A 7 -2.22 4.68 8.78
N ILE A 8 -3.09 5.42 8.09
CA ILE A 8 -3.77 4.97 6.88
C ILE A 8 -2.97 5.54 5.72
N VAL A 9 -2.18 4.69 5.06
CA VAL A 9 -1.26 5.11 4.00
C VAL A 9 -1.86 4.77 2.64
N SER A 10 -1.90 5.75 1.74
CA SER A 10 -2.25 5.57 0.34
C SER A 10 -1.06 5.97 -0.52
N VAL A 11 -0.77 5.18 -1.55
CA VAL A 11 0.30 5.46 -2.50
C VAL A 11 -0.32 5.77 -3.84
N GLU A 12 -0.01 6.95 -4.39
CA GLU A 12 -0.50 7.43 -5.67
C GLU A 12 0.67 7.58 -6.65
N THR A 13 0.49 7.04 -7.85
CA THR A 13 1.43 7.24 -8.95
C THR A 13 0.99 8.45 -9.76
N ALA A 14 1.83 9.48 -9.82
CA ALA A 14 1.59 10.71 -10.57
C ALA A 14 1.92 10.53 -12.06
N ASP A 15 1.28 11.33 -12.91
CA ASP A 15 1.51 11.38 -14.37
C ASP A 15 2.83 12.08 -14.77
N GLU A 16 3.68 12.41 -13.80
CA GLU A 16 5.00 13.00 -14.01
C GLU A 16 6.11 11.97 -13.73
N PRO A 17 7.27 12.08 -14.40
CA PRO A 17 8.31 11.05 -14.29
C PRO A 17 8.91 10.93 -12.88
N PHE A 18 9.06 12.07 -12.19
CA PHE A 18 9.57 12.16 -10.82
C PHE A 18 8.76 13.22 -10.10
N VAL A 19 8.34 12.94 -8.87
CA VAL A 19 7.69 13.93 -8.00
C VAL A 19 8.75 14.74 -7.27
N ASP A 20 8.46 15.98 -6.88
CA ASP A 20 9.37 16.80 -6.06
C ASP A 20 9.25 16.41 -4.57
N ASP A 21 10.33 16.50 -3.79
CA ASP A 21 10.31 16.10 -2.37
C ASP A 21 9.30 16.93 -1.55
N SER A 22 9.01 18.17 -1.97
CA SER A 22 7.99 19.02 -1.33
C SER A 22 6.54 18.55 -1.54
N ARG A 23 6.29 17.72 -2.56
CA ARG A 23 4.97 17.14 -2.89
C ARG A 23 4.93 15.63 -2.60
N ARG A 24 5.97 15.09 -1.97
CA ARG A 24 6.12 13.64 -1.76
C ARG A 24 5.04 13.05 -0.89
N TRP A 25 4.51 13.84 0.04
CA TRP A 25 3.53 13.38 0.99
C TRP A 25 2.56 14.48 1.40
N GLU A 26 1.34 14.07 1.71
CA GLU A 26 0.34 14.86 2.41
C GLU A 26 -0.11 14.08 3.63
N CYS A 27 -0.23 14.74 4.78
CA CYS A 27 -0.68 14.10 6.01
C CYS A 27 -1.85 14.88 6.60
N THR A 28 -2.91 14.17 6.97
CA THR A 28 -4.10 14.74 7.59
C THR A 28 -4.45 13.97 8.85
N LYS A 29 -4.67 14.68 9.96
CA LYS A 29 -5.17 14.07 11.19
C LYS A 29 -6.68 13.83 11.10
N ILE A 30 -7.08 12.56 11.13
CA ILE A 30 -8.50 12.15 11.03
C ILE A 30 -9.12 12.01 12.42
N GLY A 31 -8.34 11.65 13.42
CA GLY A 31 -8.82 11.48 14.79
C GLY A 31 -7.70 11.37 15.83
N PRO A 32 -8.03 11.12 17.10
CA PRO A 32 -7.04 10.87 18.14
C PRO A 32 -6.18 9.65 17.79
N GLY A 33 -4.89 9.87 17.54
CA GLY A 33 -3.95 8.80 17.18
C GLY A 33 -4.17 8.20 15.79
N VAL A 34 -5.01 8.79 14.93
CA VAL A 34 -5.27 8.29 13.57
C VAL A 34 -4.95 9.36 12.54
N PHE A 35 -4.08 9.02 11.61
CA PHE A 35 -3.59 9.90 10.56
C PHE A 35 -3.75 9.22 9.20
N GLN A 36 -4.13 10.01 8.20
CA GLN A 36 -4.10 9.60 6.81
C GLN A 36 -2.88 10.23 6.16
N VAL A 37 -2.08 9.41 5.47
CA VAL A 37 -0.90 9.84 4.72
C VAL A 37 -1.09 9.44 3.27
N GLN A 38 -1.01 10.40 2.37
CA GLN A 38 -0.92 10.18 0.93
C GLN A 38 0.55 10.32 0.54
N LEU A 39 1.08 9.34 -0.17
CA LEU A 39 2.43 9.34 -0.72
C LEU A 39 2.34 9.43 -2.24
N HIS A 40 3.15 10.30 -2.83
CA HIS A 40 3.17 10.53 -4.27
C HIS A 40 4.50 10.09 -4.86
N PHE A 41 4.44 9.27 -5.91
CA PHE A 41 5.61 8.83 -6.67
C PHE A 41 5.36 9.06 -8.15
N GLY A 42 6.38 9.46 -8.88
CA GLY A 42 6.35 9.55 -10.34
C GLY A 42 6.38 8.18 -10.99
N PHE A 43 5.95 8.09 -12.24
CA PHE A 43 5.86 6.81 -12.94
C PHE A 43 7.22 6.15 -13.25
N MET A 44 8.34 6.87 -13.14
CA MET A 44 9.69 6.30 -13.28
C MET A 44 10.39 6.06 -11.93
N GLU A 45 9.71 6.31 -10.81
CA GLU A 45 10.27 6.09 -9.47
C GLU A 45 9.95 4.68 -8.97
N ASP A 46 10.91 4.06 -8.29
CA ASP A 46 10.69 2.84 -7.52
C ASP A 46 10.17 3.23 -6.12
N PRO A 47 8.92 2.90 -5.76
CA PRO A 47 8.34 3.35 -4.49
C PRO A 47 8.98 2.67 -3.28
N ASP A 48 9.56 3.47 -2.39
CA ASP A 48 10.04 3.04 -1.07
C ASP A 48 9.19 3.69 0.02
N VAL A 49 8.18 2.95 0.49
CA VAL A 49 7.23 3.46 1.48
C VAL A 49 7.89 3.70 2.84
N PRO A 50 8.74 2.82 3.40
CA PRO A 50 9.42 3.07 4.66
C PRO A 50 10.27 4.35 4.63
N VAL A 51 11.03 4.56 3.56
CA VAL A 51 11.86 5.77 3.39
C VAL A 51 10.98 7.02 3.24
N ALA A 52 9.89 6.95 2.48
CA ALA A 52 8.97 8.06 2.35
C ALA A 52 8.27 8.42 3.67
N LEU A 53 7.83 7.41 4.45
CA LEU A 53 7.22 7.61 5.76
C LEU A 53 8.19 8.21 6.78
N ALA A 54 9.48 7.87 6.72
CA ALA A 54 10.50 8.46 7.59
C ALA A 54 10.65 9.97 7.42
N LYS A 55 10.21 10.53 6.27
CA LYS A 55 10.24 11.96 5.98
C LYS A 55 8.95 12.70 6.35
N VAL A 56 7.90 11.98 6.73
CA VAL A 56 6.61 12.59 7.07
C VAL A 56 6.73 13.26 8.43
N ASP A 57 6.65 14.59 8.43
CA ASP A 57 6.65 15.39 9.65
C ASP A 57 5.32 16.15 9.76
N HIS A 58 4.43 15.67 10.62
CA HIS A 58 3.16 16.33 10.90
C HIS A 58 3.02 16.56 12.40
N ARG A 59 2.58 17.76 12.78
CA ARG A 59 2.32 18.12 14.17
C ARG A 59 1.43 17.07 14.88
N GLY A 60 1.97 16.47 15.93
CA GLY A 60 1.28 15.48 16.77
C GLY A 60 1.25 14.06 16.20
N LEU A 61 1.90 13.82 15.07
CA LEU A 61 2.23 12.49 14.59
C LEU A 61 3.60 12.11 15.17
N GLU A 62 3.61 11.14 16.06
CA GLU A 62 4.83 10.55 16.62
C GLU A 62 4.77 9.04 16.38
N PHE A 63 5.72 8.52 15.62
CA PHE A 63 5.94 7.10 15.40
C PHE A 63 7.39 6.85 15.00
N ASP A 64 7.87 5.64 15.22
CA ASP A 64 9.17 5.19 14.74
C ASP A 64 8.96 4.19 13.59
N VAL A 65 9.55 4.47 12.43
CA VAL A 65 9.49 3.58 11.26
C VAL A 65 10.13 2.22 11.57
N GLU A 66 11.02 2.12 12.55
CA GLU A 66 11.59 0.85 12.99
C GLU A 66 10.59 0.00 13.78
N ASP A 67 9.63 0.62 14.48
CA ASP A 67 8.65 -0.07 15.33
C ASP A 67 7.24 -0.18 14.71
N VAL A 68 7.05 0.20 13.44
CA VAL A 68 5.77 0.02 12.76
C VAL A 68 5.57 -1.39 12.23
N THR A 69 4.30 -1.83 12.29
CA THR A 69 3.83 -3.02 11.58
C THR A 69 2.96 -2.59 10.41
N TYR A 70 3.27 -3.08 9.22
CA TYR A 70 2.53 -2.80 8.00
C TYR A 70 1.41 -3.81 7.82
N PHE A 71 0.17 -3.33 7.69
CA PHE A 71 -0.97 -4.16 7.34
C PHE A 71 -1.31 -3.94 5.88
N LEU A 72 -1.19 -5.00 5.07
CA LEU A 72 -1.59 -4.98 3.67
C LEU A 72 -2.82 -5.85 3.47
N GLY A 73 -3.87 -5.26 2.92
CA GLY A 73 -5.01 -6.03 2.41
C GLY A 73 -4.59 -6.76 1.14
N ARG A 74 -4.73 -8.09 1.12
CA ARG A 74 -4.51 -8.88 -0.10
C ARG A 74 -5.87 -9.32 -0.63
N GLU A 75 -6.23 -8.82 -1.81
CA GLU A 75 -7.39 -9.32 -2.54
C GLU A 75 -6.95 -10.52 -3.38
N SER A 76 -7.35 -11.72 -2.96
CA SER A 76 -7.13 -12.92 -3.77
C SER A 76 -8.30 -13.08 -4.72
N ILE A 77 -8.05 -12.79 -6.00
CA ILE A 77 -8.99 -13.04 -7.07
C ILE A 77 -9.01 -14.55 -7.36
N ILE A 78 -10.17 -15.16 -7.13
CA ILE A 78 -10.39 -16.58 -7.43
C ILE A 78 -11.47 -16.69 -8.50
N ALA A 79 -11.20 -17.53 -9.49
CA ALA A 79 -12.16 -17.98 -10.48
C ALA A 79 -13.45 -18.48 -9.80
N GLY A 80 -14.54 -17.73 -9.94
CA GLY A 80 -15.86 -18.06 -9.43
C GLY A 80 -16.72 -18.78 -10.49
N LYS A 81 -17.96 -19.10 -10.12
CA LYS A 81 -18.94 -19.71 -11.04
C LYS A 81 -19.86 -18.67 -11.70
N ALA A 82 -19.53 -17.38 -11.62
CA ALA A 82 -20.42 -16.33 -12.09
C ALA A 82 -20.44 -16.30 -13.62
N PRO A 83 -21.62 -16.20 -14.26
CA PRO A 83 -21.72 -16.14 -15.70
C PRO A 83 -21.25 -14.76 -16.20
N GLY A 84 -20.08 -14.69 -16.85
CA GLY A 84 -19.61 -13.43 -17.43
C GLY A 84 -18.33 -13.52 -18.27
N MET A 85 -17.37 -14.36 -17.89
CA MET A 85 -16.07 -14.45 -18.57
C MET A 85 -15.86 -15.83 -19.23
N ASN A 86 -15.24 -15.87 -20.41
CA ASN A 86 -14.87 -17.13 -21.05
C ASN A 86 -13.86 -17.89 -20.15
N PRO A 87 -14.05 -19.20 -19.88
CA PRO A 87 -13.15 -19.97 -19.00
C PRO A 87 -11.66 -19.91 -19.37
N LEU A 88 -11.31 -19.76 -20.65
CA LEU A 88 -9.92 -19.60 -21.07
C LEU A 88 -9.35 -18.23 -20.68
N ALA A 89 -10.15 -17.17 -20.82
CA ALA A 89 -9.76 -15.83 -20.40
C ALA A 89 -9.66 -15.74 -18.88
N GLU A 90 -10.56 -16.41 -18.16
CA GLU A 90 -10.54 -16.49 -16.70
C GLU A 90 -9.28 -17.20 -16.17
N HIS A 91 -8.92 -18.35 -16.74
CA HIS A 91 -7.69 -19.05 -16.34
C HIS A 91 -6.44 -18.25 -16.67
N LEU A 92 -6.39 -17.58 -17.83
CA LEU A 92 -5.27 -16.71 -18.19
C LEU A 92 -5.17 -15.52 -17.23
N PHE A 93 -6.30 -14.88 -16.90
CA PHE A 93 -6.35 -13.77 -15.97
C PHE A 93 -5.87 -14.19 -14.58
N VAL A 94 -6.34 -15.33 -14.07
CA VAL A 94 -5.88 -15.88 -12.78
C VAL A 94 -4.39 -16.19 -12.81
N LEU A 95 -3.87 -16.75 -13.91
CA LEU A 95 -2.44 -17.04 -14.05
C LEU A 95 -1.59 -15.76 -14.05
N LEU A 96 -2.00 -14.73 -14.79
CA LEU A 96 -1.32 -13.43 -14.84
C LEU A 96 -1.39 -12.73 -13.47
N ASN A 97 -2.56 -12.72 -12.83
CA ASN A 97 -2.77 -12.10 -11.52
C ASN A 97 -1.98 -12.81 -10.41
N ARG A 98 -1.79 -14.14 -10.50
CA ARG A 98 -0.89 -14.89 -9.61
C ARG A 98 0.57 -14.52 -9.78
N GLY A 99 0.96 -14.05 -10.97
CA GLY A 99 2.32 -13.59 -11.28
C GLY A 99 2.54 -12.10 -11.05
N ALA A 100 1.49 -11.34 -10.72
CA ALA A 100 1.62 -9.94 -10.35
C ALA A 100 2.40 -9.84 -9.03
N ASP A 101 3.38 -8.94 -8.99
CA ASP A 101 4.26 -8.79 -7.84
C ASP A 101 3.45 -8.47 -6.56
N SER A 102 3.90 -9.00 -5.42
CA SER A 102 3.24 -8.66 -4.15
C SER A 102 3.39 -7.16 -3.89
N ALA A 103 2.31 -6.51 -3.49
CA ALA A 103 2.33 -5.11 -3.07
C ALA A 103 3.44 -4.83 -2.05
N SER A 104 3.74 -5.79 -1.17
CA SER A 104 4.85 -5.67 -0.21
C SER A 104 6.21 -5.47 -0.87
N ARG A 105 6.49 -6.18 -1.96
CA ARG A 105 7.74 -6.05 -2.71
C ARG A 105 7.76 -4.77 -3.54
N PHE A 106 6.64 -4.47 -4.20
CA PHE A 106 6.51 -3.26 -5.00
C PHE A 106 6.75 -1.98 -4.19
N PHE A 107 6.30 -1.95 -2.93
CA PHE A 107 6.46 -0.82 -2.01
C PHE A 107 7.72 -0.90 -1.11
N ASN A 108 8.63 -1.84 -1.40
CA ASN A 108 9.85 -2.11 -0.63
C ASN A 108 9.64 -2.30 0.89
N LEU A 109 8.55 -2.96 1.28
CA LEU A 109 8.23 -3.18 2.68
C LEU A 109 9.09 -4.30 3.29
N PRO A 110 9.63 -4.12 4.51
CA PRO A 110 10.41 -5.16 5.18
C PRO A 110 9.53 -6.38 5.48
N PRO A 111 9.82 -7.58 4.95
CA PRO A 111 8.93 -8.72 5.02
C PRO A 111 8.65 -9.18 6.46
N GLU A 112 9.59 -8.98 7.38
CA GLU A 112 9.43 -9.28 8.81
C GLU A 112 8.47 -8.34 9.55
N LYS A 113 8.14 -7.18 8.95
CA LYS A 113 7.23 -6.17 9.51
C LYS A 113 5.89 -6.11 8.77
N VAL A 114 5.68 -6.96 7.77
CA VAL A 114 4.45 -7.00 6.97
C VAL A 114 3.54 -8.12 7.48
N PHE A 115 2.30 -7.75 7.81
CA PHE A 115 1.22 -8.69 8.06
C PHE A 115 0.19 -8.57 6.94
N GLU A 116 0.09 -9.61 6.10
CA GLU A 116 -0.88 -9.64 5.01
C GLU A 116 -2.22 -10.21 5.51
N VAL A 117 -3.28 -9.40 5.42
CA VAL A 117 -4.64 -9.81 5.76
C VAL A 117 -5.38 -10.12 4.46
N GLY A 118 -5.55 -11.40 4.15
CA GLY A 118 -6.25 -11.83 2.94
C GLY A 118 -7.78 -11.80 3.09
N SER A 119 -8.47 -11.26 2.09
CA SER A 119 -9.91 -11.46 1.87
C SER A 119 -10.12 -12.22 0.56
N ARG A 120 -11.09 -13.13 0.54
CA ARG A 120 -11.38 -14.01 -0.61
C ARG A 120 -12.51 -13.40 -1.43
N VAL A 121 -12.22 -12.99 -2.66
CA VAL A 121 -13.20 -12.43 -3.61
C VAL A 121 -13.43 -13.43 -4.74
N GLU A 122 -14.68 -13.84 -4.94
CA GLU A 122 -15.09 -14.67 -6.08
C GLU A 122 -15.52 -13.74 -7.22
N ILE A 123 -14.98 -13.96 -8.42
CA ILE A 123 -15.35 -13.23 -9.65
C ILE A 123 -16.06 -14.17 -10.61
#